data_AF-A0A938R9E9-F1
#
_entry.id   AF-A0A938R9E9-F1
#
_cell.length_a   1.000
_cell.length_b   1.000
_cell.length_c   1.000
_cell.angle_alpha   90.00
_cell.angle_beta   90.00
_cell.angle_gamma   90.00
#
_symmetry.space_group_name_H-M   'P 1'
#
loop_
_entity.id
_entity.type
_entity.pdbx_description
1 polymer ?
#
loop_
_entity_poly.entity_id
_entity_poly.type
_entity_poly.pdbx_seq_one_letter_code
_entity_poly.pdbx_strand_id
1 'polypeptide(L)'
;MSSKVQRINISFPKKLVDELSSLVPPGKRSHLVVEATQKELQKMKRLKILEKTAGAWKDSNHPDLKTIKDACSWVNQLRQSDEKRLRGVVKSNG
;
A
#
# COMPACT_ATOMS: atom_id res chain seq x y z
N MET A 1 7.78 -10.98 -24.11
CA MET A 1 8.20 -11.38 -22.76
C MET A 1 7.24 -12.46 -22.28
N SER A 2 7.65 -13.74 -22.32
CA SER A 2 6.79 -14.85 -21.87
C SER A 2 6.54 -14.70 -20.37
N SER A 3 5.29 -14.44 -19.97
CA SER A 3 4.93 -14.44 -18.55
C SER A 3 5.10 -15.87 -18.04
N LYS A 4 6.12 -16.13 -17.23
CA LYS A 4 6.32 -17.43 -16.56
C LYS A 4 5.15 -17.66 -15.58
N VAL A 5 4.08 -18.28 -16.04
CA VAL A 5 3.00 -18.79 -15.18
C VAL A 5 3.44 -20.15 -14.64
N GLN A 6 3.58 -20.25 -13.32
CA GLN A 6 3.86 -21.52 -12.65
C GLN A 6 2.54 -22.17 -12.22
N ARG A 7 2.31 -23.43 -12.63
CA ARG A 7 1.17 -24.21 -12.16
C ARG A 7 1.47 -24.81 -10.79
N ILE A 8 0.50 -24.72 -9.90
CA ILE A 8 0.54 -25.29 -8.54
C ILE A 8 -0.73 -26.12 -8.35
N ASN A 9 -0.59 -27.30 -7.74
CA ASN A 9 -1.73 -28.14 -7.37
C ASN A 9 -2.15 -27.80 -5.94
N ILE A 10 -3.40 -27.37 -5.75
CA ILE A 10 -3.96 -27.01 -4.45
C ILE A 10 -5.26 -27.81 -4.26
N SER A 11 -5.41 -28.42 -3.09
CA SER A 11 -6.63 -29.11 -2.69
C SER A 11 -7.61 -28.14 -2.04
N PHE A 12 -8.88 -28.18 -2.47
CA PHE A 12 -9.96 -27.39 -1.89
C PHE A 12 -10.98 -28.31 -1.20
N PRO A 13 -11.56 -27.90 -0.06
CA PRO A 13 -12.70 -28.61 0.53
C PRO A 13 -13.85 -28.67 -0.47
N LYS A 14 -14.52 -29.83 -0.58
CA LYS A 14 -15.61 -30.04 -1.56
C LYS A 14 -16.69 -28.97 -1.45
N LYS A 15 -17.14 -28.66 -0.23
CA LYS A 15 -18.15 -27.62 0.03
C LYS A 15 -17.78 -26.25 -0.56
N LEU A 16 -16.50 -25.87 -0.47
CA LEU A 16 -16.00 -24.61 -1.00
C LEU A 16 -15.93 -24.63 -2.54
N VAL A 17 -15.62 -25.78 -3.14
CA VAL A 17 -15.66 -25.96 -4.60
C VAL A 17 -17.10 -25.88 -5.13
N ASP A 18 -18.06 -26.45 -4.41
CA ASP A 18 -19.47 -26.43 -4.78
C ASP A 18 -20.01 -24.99 -4.74
N GLU A 19 -19.71 -24.23 -3.68
CA GLU A 19 -20.04 -22.81 -3.55
C GLU A 19 -19.34 -21.95 -4.61
N LEU A 20 -18.05 -22.18 -4.86
CA LEU A 20 -17.32 -21.51 -5.93
C LEU A 20 -17.96 -21.78 -7.30
N SER A 21 -18.43 -23.00 -7.52
CA SER A 21 -19.05 -23.42 -8.78
C SER A 21 -20.45 -22.86 -8.97
N SER A 22 -21.20 -22.60 -7.89
CA SER A 22 -22.53 -21.97 -7.95
C SER A 22 -22.44 -20.46 -8.22
N LEU A 23 -21.41 -19.80 -7.71
CA LEU A 23 -21.25 -18.35 -7.83
C LEU A 23 -20.38 -17.93 -9.03
N VAL A 24 -19.44 -18.77 -9.46
CA VAL A 24 -18.44 -18.40 -10.48
C VAL A 24 -18.52 -19.30 -11.72
N PRO A 25 -18.73 -18.70 -12.91
CA PRO A 25 -18.75 -19.44 -14.16
C PRO A 25 -17.45 -20.23 -14.41
N PRO A 26 -17.54 -21.34 -15.18
CA PRO A 26 -16.36 -22.03 -15.69
C PRO A 26 -15.38 -21.06 -16.38
N GLY A 27 -14.08 -21.27 -16.20
CA GLY A 27 -13.03 -20.43 -16.79
C GLY A 27 -12.67 -19.16 -16.02
N LYS A 28 -13.52 -18.67 -15.09
CA LYS A 28 -13.20 -17.51 -14.22
C LYS A 28 -12.69 -17.89 -12.83
N ARG A 29 -12.72 -19.17 -12.49
CA ARG A 29 -12.35 -19.67 -11.15
C ARG A 29 -10.87 -19.46 -10.85
N SER A 30 -9.99 -19.75 -11.81
CA SER A 30 -8.54 -19.49 -11.67
C SER A 30 -8.26 -18.01 -11.45
N HIS A 31 -8.95 -17.13 -12.18
CA HIS A 31 -8.83 -15.70 -12.02
C HIS A 31 -9.23 -15.25 -10.61
N LEU A 32 -10.37 -15.72 -10.09
CA LEU A 32 -10.80 -15.39 -8.73
C LEU A 32 -9.79 -15.87 -7.68
N VAL A 33 -9.28 -17.10 -7.81
CA VAL A 33 -8.28 -17.65 -6.86
C VAL A 33 -6.99 -16.83 -6.89
N VAL A 34 -6.51 -16.45 -8.08
CA VAL A 34 -5.32 -15.60 -8.23
C VAL A 34 -5.55 -14.23 -7.61
N GLU A 35 -6.69 -13.60 -7.88
CA GLU A 35 -7.03 -12.28 -7.34
C GLU A 35 -7.14 -12.30 -5.81
N ALA A 36 -7.84 -13.28 -5.25
CA ALA A 36 -7.97 -13.47 -3.81
C ALA A 36 -6.61 -13.70 -3.15
N THR A 37 -5.76 -14.53 -3.76
CA THR A 37 -4.40 -14.80 -3.28
C THR A 37 -3.56 -13.53 -3.29
N GLN A 38 -3.64 -12.71 -4.35
CA GLN A 38 -2.92 -11.46 -4.44
C GLN A 38 -3.35 -10.46 -3.35
N LYS A 39 -4.66 -10.33 -3.11
CA LYS A 39 -5.20 -9.47 -2.05
C LYS A 39 -4.70 -9.90 -0.67
N GLU A 40 -4.76 -11.19 -0.36
CA GLU A 40 -4.33 -11.69 0.95
C GLU A 40 -2.80 -11.57 1.14
N LEU A 41 -2.01 -11.84 0.10
CA LEU A 41 -0.55 -11.62 0.15
C LEU A 41 -0.19 -10.15 0.38
N GLN A 42 -0.90 -9.21 -0.26
CA GLN A 42 -0.68 -7.79 -0.01
C GLN A 42 -1.03 -7.41 1.43
N LYS A 43 -2.14 -7.91 1.97
CA LYS A 43 -2.54 -7.70 3.36
C LYS A 43 -1.49 -8.24 4.33
N MET A 44 -1.02 -9.47 4.14
CA MET A 44 0.06 -10.06 4.96
C MET A 44 1.35 -9.23 4.89
N LYS A 45 1.74 -8.73 3.71
CA LYS A 45 2.91 -7.86 3.57
C LYS A 45 2.73 -6.55 4.33
N ARG A 46 1.56 -5.92 4.25
CA ARG A 46 1.26 -4.67 4.98
C ARG A 46 1.33 -4.90 6.49
N LEU A 47 0.74 -5.98 7.01
CA LEU A 47 0.81 -6.31 8.44
C LEU A 47 2.25 -6.49 8.91
N LYS A 48 3.06 -7.25 8.16
CA LYS A 48 4.49 -7.41 8.46
C LYS A 48 5.25 -6.09 8.44
N ILE A 49 4.91 -5.19 7.53
CA ILE A 49 5.53 -3.84 7.50
C ILE A 49 5.10 -3.07 8.73
N LEU A 50 3.82 -3.04 9.07
CA LEU A 50 3.30 -2.35 10.26
C LEU A 50 3.97 -2.85 11.54
N GLU A 51 4.17 -4.17 11.68
CA GLU A 51 4.91 -4.77 12.78
C GLU A 51 6.38 -4.32 12.80
N LYS A 52 7.06 -4.33 11.65
CA LYS A 52 8.47 -3.90 11.55
C LYS A 52 8.66 -2.41 11.77
N THR A 53 7.70 -1.59 11.36
CA THR A 53 7.72 -0.14 11.55
C THR A 53 7.04 0.28 12.84
N ALA A 54 6.57 -0.67 13.66
CA ALA A 54 5.99 -0.37 14.96
C ALA A 54 7.06 0.31 15.82
N GLY A 55 6.77 1.55 16.25
CA GLY A 55 7.73 2.37 16.99
C GLY A 55 8.82 3.02 16.14
N ALA A 56 8.72 2.99 14.81
CA ALA A 56 9.56 3.82 13.93
C ALA A 56 9.28 5.32 14.14
N TRP A 57 8.05 5.66 14.53
CA TRP A 57 7.65 7.00 14.94
C TRP A 57 7.37 7.01 16.44
N LYS A 58 8.21 7.72 17.21
CA LYS A 58 8.01 7.98 18.64
C LYS A 58 8.15 9.47 18.88
N ASP A 59 7.40 10.02 19.84
CA ASP A 59 7.49 11.44 20.21
C ASP A 59 8.91 11.84 20.66
N SER A 60 9.67 10.90 21.21
CA SER A 60 11.09 11.08 21.55
C SER A 60 11.99 11.31 20.32
N ASN A 61 11.61 10.76 19.17
CA ASN A 61 12.38 10.83 17.94
C ASN A 61 12.06 12.10 17.13
N HIS A 62 10.91 12.72 17.38
CA HIS A 62 10.43 13.92 16.68
C HIS A 62 9.90 14.97 17.67
N PRO A 63 10.77 15.53 18.53
CA PRO A 63 10.37 16.56 19.49
C PRO A 63 9.87 17.84 18.82
N ASP A 64 10.30 18.09 17.58
CA ASP A 64 9.90 19.18 16.70
C ASP A 64 8.46 19.06 16.17
N LEU A 65 7.78 17.93 16.42
CA LEU A 65 6.39 17.69 16.03
C LEU A 65 5.51 17.31 17.23
N LYS A 66 5.97 17.61 18.45
CA LYS A 66 5.33 17.17 19.69
C LYS A 66 3.97 17.83 19.96
N THR A 67 3.82 19.10 19.62
CA THR A 67 2.55 19.82 19.80
C THR A 67 1.90 20.20 18.47
N ILE A 68 0.60 20.47 18.49
CA ILE A 68 -0.13 21.00 17.32
C ILE A 68 0.56 22.26 16.79
N LYS A 69 1.07 23.12 17.69
CA LYS A 69 1.77 24.35 17.30
C LYS A 69 3.06 24.05 16.54
N ASP A 70 3.83 23.05 17.00
CA ASP A 70 5.09 22.67 16.36
C ASP A 70 4.84 22.06 14.97
N ALA A 71 3.83 21.18 14.86
CA ALA A 71 3.38 20.65 13.59
C ALA A 71 2.91 21.75 12.62
N CYS A 72 2.14 22.74 13.10
CA CYS A 72 1.72 23.89 12.29
C CYS A 72 2.92 24.72 11.82
N SER A 73 3.91 24.93 12.69
CA SER A 73 5.14 25.65 12.36
C SER A 73 5.91 24.94 11.24
N TRP A 74 6.08 23.63 11.37
CA TRP A 74 6.75 22.78 10.39
C TRP A 74 6.04 22.81 9.03
N VAL A 75 4.71 22.65 9.01
CA VAL A 75 3.90 22.73 7.77
C VAL A 75 4.05 24.11 7.09
N ASN A 76 4.06 25.19 7.87
CA ASN A 76 4.23 26.53 7.33
C ASN A 76 5.61 26.73 6.71
N GLN A 77 6.68 26.25 7.35
CA GLN A 77 8.03 26.27 6.79
C GLN A 77 8.12 25.48 5.49
N LEU A 78 7.50 24.30 5.43
CA LEU A 78 7.47 23.46 4.24
C LEU A 78 6.81 24.22 3.06
N ARG A 79 5.62 24.80 3.29
CA ARG A 79 4.90 25.58 2.27
C ARG A 79 5.70 26.79 1.78
N GLN A 80 6.33 27.55 2.68
CA GLN A 80 7.17 28.69 2.30
C GLN A 80 8.37 28.26 1.44
N SER A 81 8.98 27.11 1.76
CA SER A 81 10.09 26.57 0.98
C SER A 81 9.65 26.18 -0.43
N ASP A 82 8.47 25.55 -0.57
CA ASP A 82 7.90 25.16 -1.85
C ASP A 82 7.51 26.38 -2.69
N GLU A 83 6.88 27.40 -2.09
CA GLU A 83 6.56 28.65 -2.79
C GLU A 83 7.81 29.38 -3.28
N LYS A 84 8.90 29.36 -2.50
CA LYS A 84 10.18 29.94 -2.91
C LYS A 84 10.75 29.18 -4.12
N ARG A 85 10.70 27.85 -4.08
CA ARG A 85 11.14 26.98 -5.19
C ARG A 85 10.30 27.20 -6.45
N LEU A 86 8.97 27.22 -6.33
CA LEU A 86 8.05 27.46 -7.43
C LEU A 86 8.30 28.82 -8.08
N ARG A 87 8.50 29.88 -7.29
CA ARG A 87 8.86 31.21 -7.81
C ARG A 87 10.18 31.19 -8.60
N GLY A 88 11.16 30.40 -8.18
CA GLY A 88 12.41 30.21 -8.91
C GLY A 88 12.23 29.51 -10.26
N VAL A 89 11.41 28.46 -10.30
CA VAL A 89 11.09 27.73 -11.55
C VAL A 89 10.32 28.61 -12.53
N VAL A 90 9.31 29.36 -12.05
CA VAL A 90 8.51 30.26 -12.90
C VAL A 90 9.38 31.40 -13.47
N LYS A 91 10.32 31.94 -12.70
CA LYS A 91 11.25 32.99 -13.16
C LYS A 91 12.34 32.51 -14.11
N SER A 92 12.64 31.21 -14.14
CA SER A 92 13.66 30.63 -15.04
C SER A 92 13.11 30.25 -16.41
N ASN A 93 11.79 30.23 -16.58
CA ASN A 93 11.08 29.79 -17.80
C ASN A 93 10.44 30.95 -18.59
N GLY A 94 10.69 32.20 -18.21
CA GLY A 94 10.25 33.41 -18.93
C GLY A 94 11.45 34.31 -19.19
#